data_AF-A0A9N9VZS4-F1
#
_entry.id   AF-A0A9N9VZS4-F1
#
_cell.length_a   1.000
_cell.length_b   1.000
_cell.length_c   1.000
_cell.angle_alpha   90.00
_cell.angle_beta   90.00
_cell.angle_gamma   90.00
#
_symmetry.space_group_name_H-M   'P 1'
#
loop_
_entity.id
_entity.type
_entity.pdbx_description
1 polymer ?
#
loop_
_entity_poly.entity_id
_entity_poly.type
_entity_poly.pdbx_seq_one_letter_code
_entity_poly.pdbx_strand_id
1 'polypeptide(L)'
;MEALEEVHLARKTVGNFLHVNTKLTPSCASISDEWRIRKTLAIAFVTYTAIHRVGDEYRTVHENFPALLSPDSALVGENFQWVVYTGFLLSGGRQYLQQATAISAEWIADLPFFQEARLPKRRDGTFRQNSVQEALEHAKSSTQAANETK
;
A
#
# COMPACT_ATOMS: atom_id res chain seq x y z
N MET A 1 24.56 -14.20 -5.66
CA MET A 1 24.32 -14.03 -7.12
C MET A 1 23.15 -14.87 -7.59
N GLU A 2 22.99 -16.10 -7.08
CA GLU A 2 21.86 -17.00 -7.37
C GLU A 2 20.47 -16.34 -7.31
N ALA A 3 20.12 -15.65 -6.23
CA ALA A 3 18.80 -14.98 -6.11
C ALA A 3 18.54 -13.93 -7.22
N LEU A 4 19.58 -13.24 -7.72
CA LEU A 4 19.41 -12.27 -8.80
C LEU A 4 19.20 -12.96 -10.15
N GLU A 5 19.85 -14.12 -10.36
CA GLU A 5 19.67 -14.95 -11.55
C GLU A 5 18.26 -15.55 -11.59
N GLU A 6 17.76 -16.04 -10.45
CA GLU A 6 16.39 -16.52 -10.32
C GLU A 6 15.36 -15.43 -10.64
N VAL A 7 15.55 -14.22 -10.09
CA VAL A 7 14.68 -13.08 -10.38
C VAL A 7 14.74 -12.70 -11.86
N HIS A 8 15.92 -12.73 -12.48
CA HIS A 8 16.07 -12.47 -13.91
C HIS A 8 15.30 -13.50 -14.76
N LEU A 9 15.42 -14.79 -14.43
CA LEU A 9 14.72 -15.86 -15.13
C LEU A 9 13.20 -15.75 -14.94
N ALA A 10 12.74 -15.52 -13.71
CA ALA A 10 11.33 -15.31 -13.40
C ALA A 10 10.74 -14.14 -14.19
N ARG A 11 11.45 -13.00 -14.25
CA ARG A 11 11.05 -11.83 -15.04
C ARG A 11 10.93 -12.17 -16.53
N LYS A 12 11.87 -12.92 -17.09
CA LYS A 12 11.82 -13.35 -18.51
C LYS A 12 10.62 -14.25 -18.79
N THR A 13 10.36 -15.20 -17.91
CA THR A 13 9.21 -16.11 -18.01
C THR A 13 7.89 -15.35 -17.97
N VAL A 14 7.71 -14.43 -17.01
CA VAL A 14 6.51 -13.60 -16.91
C VAL A 14 6.36 -12.67 -18.11
N GLY A 15 7.45 -12.05 -18.58
CA GLY A 15 7.43 -11.19 -19.76
C GLY A 15 6.95 -11.92 -21.01
N ASN A 16 7.48 -13.12 -21.26
CA ASN A 16 7.04 -13.98 -22.35
C ASN A 16 5.56 -14.36 -22.22
N PHE A 17 5.14 -14.74 -21.01
CA PHE A 17 3.75 -15.09 -20.74
C PHE A 17 2.79 -13.93 -21.03
N LEU A 18 3.12 -12.71 -20.58
CA LEU A 18 2.29 -11.53 -20.80
C LEU A 18 2.17 -11.21 -22.29
N HIS A 19 3.29 -11.25 -23.02
CA HIS A 19 3.32 -10.97 -24.46
C HIS A 19 2.46 -11.96 -25.25
N VAL A 20 2.57 -13.26 -24.96
CA VAL A 20 1.87 -14.32 -25.68
C VAL A 20 0.38 -14.36 -25.33
N ASN A 21 0.02 -14.25 -24.04
CA ASN A 21 -1.33 -14.57 -23.59
C ASN A 21 -2.26 -13.36 -23.40
N THR A 22 -1.73 -12.17 -23.09
CA THR A 22 -2.56 -11.04 -22.65
C THR A 22 -2.57 -9.86 -23.62
N LYS A 23 -1.72 -9.89 -24.67
CA LYS A 23 -1.47 -8.75 -25.57
C LYS A 23 -1.09 -7.44 -24.85
N LEU A 24 -0.75 -7.52 -23.56
CA LEU A 24 -0.24 -6.38 -22.80
C LEU A 24 1.22 -6.17 -23.17
N THR A 25 1.55 -4.96 -23.63
CA THR A 25 2.93 -4.55 -23.81
C THR A 25 3.48 -4.07 -22.45
N PRO A 26 4.59 -4.63 -21.96
CA PRO A 26 5.19 -4.16 -20.72
C PRO A 26 5.63 -2.70 -20.90
N SER A 27 5.09 -1.81 -20.07
CA SER A 27 5.51 -0.41 -20.03
C SER A 27 6.69 -0.25 -19.09
N CYS A 28 7.58 0.70 -19.39
CA CYS A 28 8.67 1.09 -18.51
C CYS A 28 8.31 2.42 -17.85
N ALA A 29 8.43 2.50 -16.53
CA ALA A 29 8.41 3.77 -15.82
C ALA A 29 9.85 4.29 -15.68
N SER A 30 10.04 5.60 -15.88
CA SER A 30 11.31 6.26 -15.53
C SER A 30 11.48 6.32 -14.03
N ILE A 31 12.72 6.44 -13.55
CA ILE A 31 13.01 6.67 -12.13
C ILE A 31 12.37 7.97 -11.62
N SER A 32 12.20 8.97 -12.50
CA SER A 32 11.50 10.22 -12.20
C SER A 32 9.99 10.04 -11.98
N ASP A 33 9.41 8.95 -12.49
CA ASP A 33 7.98 8.63 -12.44
C ASP A 33 7.69 7.49 -11.44
N GLU A 34 8.44 7.43 -10.34
CA GLU A 34 8.31 6.38 -9.32
C GLU A 34 6.88 6.27 -8.77
N TRP A 35 6.15 7.39 -8.69
CA TRP A 35 4.77 7.43 -8.23
C TRP A 35 3.84 6.49 -9.01
N ARG A 36 4.11 6.22 -10.30
CA ARG A 36 3.32 5.27 -11.09
C ARG A 36 3.47 3.85 -10.56
N ILE A 37 4.71 3.46 -10.24
CA ILE A 37 5.02 2.13 -9.69
C ILE A 37 4.37 2.00 -8.31
N ARG A 38 4.55 2.99 -7.43
CA ARG A 38 3.95 2.99 -6.09
C ARG A 38 2.42 2.96 -6.14
N LYS A 39 1.80 3.71 -7.06
CA LYS A 39 0.36 3.68 -7.29
C LYS A 39 -0.11 2.30 -7.75
N THR A 40 0.61 1.64 -8.67
CA THR A 40 0.29 0.27 -9.10
C THR A 40 0.39 -0.71 -7.93
N LEU A 41 1.42 -0.61 -7.08
CA LEU A 41 1.56 -1.43 -5.87
C LEU A 41 0.40 -1.18 -4.89
N ALA A 42 -0.01 0.08 -4.70
CA ALA A 42 -1.13 0.41 -3.84
C ALA A 42 -2.45 -0.21 -4.28
N ILE A 43 -2.69 -0.25 -5.59
CA ILE A 43 -3.88 -0.88 -6.17
C ILE A 43 -3.79 -2.41 -6.07
N ALA A 44 -2.61 -2.99 -6.36
CA ALA A 44 -2.40 -4.44 -6.35
C ALA A 44 -2.51 -5.03 -4.94
N PHE A 45 -1.96 -4.34 -3.94
CA PHE A 45 -1.89 -4.78 -2.54
C PHE A 45 -2.84 -3.98 -1.64
N VAL A 46 -4.01 -3.62 -2.16
CA VAL A 46 -5.04 -2.84 -1.45
C VAL A 46 -5.41 -3.41 -0.07
N THR A 47 -5.35 -4.74 0.07
CA THR A 47 -5.64 -5.47 1.31
C THR A 47 -4.53 -5.36 2.35
N TYR A 48 -3.30 -5.15 1.91
CA TYR A 48 -2.11 -5.09 2.76
C TYR A 48 -1.70 -3.65 3.01
N THR A 49 -2.64 -2.86 3.52
CA THR A 49 -2.47 -1.44 3.80
C THR A 49 -2.40 -1.20 5.30
N ALA A 50 -1.53 -0.28 5.70
CA ALA A 50 -1.38 0.14 7.08
C ALA A 50 -1.24 1.65 7.19
N ILE A 51 -1.77 2.18 8.29
CA ILE A 51 -1.75 3.61 8.61
C ILE A 51 -0.82 3.86 9.79
N HIS A 52 -0.06 4.95 9.72
CA HIS A 52 0.83 5.41 10.78
C HIS A 52 0.05 5.75 12.05
N ARG A 53 0.66 5.47 13.21
CA ARG A 53 0.08 5.79 14.51
C ARG A 53 1.01 6.66 15.34
N VAL A 54 2.11 6.10 15.84
CA VAL A 54 3.09 6.79 16.70
C VAL A 54 4.46 6.17 16.46
N GLY A 55 5.48 6.98 16.19
CA GLY A 55 6.82 6.50 15.85
C GLY A 55 6.78 5.52 14.67
N ASP A 56 7.42 4.36 14.79
CA ASP A 56 7.36 3.31 13.75
C ASP A 56 6.21 2.30 13.96
N GLU A 57 5.24 2.60 14.83
CA GLU A 57 4.02 1.79 15.00
C GLU A 57 2.98 2.15 13.94
N TYR A 58 2.57 1.15 13.20
CA TYR A 58 1.51 1.19 12.20
C TYR A 58 0.35 0.30 12.63
N ARG A 59 -0.84 0.58 12.10
CA ARG A 59 -1.99 -0.30 12.22
C ARG A 59 -2.49 -0.74 10.86
N THR A 60 -2.73 -2.04 10.71
CA THR A 60 -3.36 -2.55 9.49
C THR A 60 -4.77 -1.98 9.38
N VAL A 61 -5.17 -1.54 8.19
CA VAL A 61 -6.43 -0.81 8.02
C VAL A 61 -7.65 -1.70 8.32
N HIS A 62 -7.58 -2.98 7.95
CA HIS A 62 -8.73 -3.88 8.00
C HIS A 62 -8.82 -4.64 9.33
N GLU A 63 -7.70 -5.17 9.82
CA GLU A 63 -7.68 -5.95 11.04
C GLU A 63 -7.43 -5.08 12.28
N ASN A 64 -6.95 -3.84 12.10
CA ASN A 64 -6.53 -2.97 13.18
C ASN A 64 -5.45 -3.65 14.06
N PHE A 65 -4.58 -4.46 13.44
CA PHE A 65 -3.47 -5.09 14.13
C PHE A 65 -2.30 -4.11 14.26
N PRO A 66 -1.73 -3.96 15.46
CA PRO A 66 -0.54 -3.14 15.67
C PRO A 66 0.69 -3.87 15.16
N ALA A 67 1.42 -3.24 14.23
CA ALA A 67 2.64 -3.79 13.67
C ALA A 67 3.71 -2.69 13.56
N LEU A 68 4.97 -3.08 13.73
CA LEU A 68 6.11 -2.21 13.53
C LEU A 68 6.62 -2.36 12.09
N LEU A 69 7.30 -1.34 11.57
CA LEU A 69 8.12 -1.54 10.37
C LEU A 69 9.24 -2.54 10.68
N SER A 70 9.54 -3.42 9.72
CA SER A 70 10.72 -4.29 9.80
C SER A 70 11.97 -3.42 10.00
N PRO A 71 12.92 -3.80 10.89
CA PRO A 71 14.14 -3.02 11.12
C PRO A 71 15.00 -2.85 9.86
N ASP A 72 14.89 -3.79 8.92
CA ASP A 72 15.57 -3.73 7.62
C ASP A 72 14.87 -2.84 6.58
N SER A 73 13.74 -2.22 6.94
CA SER A 73 12.99 -1.36 6.02
C SER A 73 13.66 0.01 5.87
N ALA A 74 13.76 0.50 4.64
CA ALA A 74 14.23 1.85 4.36
C ALA A 74 13.27 2.97 4.81
N LEU A 75 12.07 2.63 5.30
CA LEU A 75 11.06 3.60 5.74
C LEU A 75 11.10 3.90 7.25
N VAL A 76 11.99 3.25 8.00
CA VAL A 76 12.13 3.45 9.45
C VAL A 76 12.56 4.90 9.72
N GLY A 77 11.82 5.60 10.57
CA GLY A 77 12.09 6.99 10.93
C GLY A 77 11.50 8.05 9.98
N GLU A 78 11.03 7.67 8.79
CA GLU A 78 10.45 8.61 7.82
C GLU A 78 8.98 8.98 8.13
N ASN A 79 8.29 8.18 8.97
CA ASN A 79 6.91 8.43 9.44
C ASN A 79 5.88 8.70 8.33
N PHE A 80 5.96 7.99 7.20
CA PHE A 80 4.95 8.10 6.15
C PHE A 80 3.58 7.69 6.67
N GLN A 81 2.55 8.51 6.41
CA GLN A 81 1.20 8.29 6.94
C GLN A 81 0.59 6.97 6.46
N TRP A 82 0.80 6.61 5.19
CA TRP A 82 0.23 5.42 4.57
C TRP A 82 1.32 4.56 3.96
N VAL A 83 1.25 3.26 4.26
CA VAL A 83 2.16 2.26 3.71
C VAL A 83 1.40 1.05 3.23
N VAL A 84 1.95 0.42 2.21
CA VAL A 84 1.56 -0.90 1.71
C VAL A 84 2.68 -1.87 2.02
N TYR A 85 2.36 -3.07 2.47
CA TYR A 85 3.32 -4.11 2.80
C TYR A 85 3.02 -5.39 2.02
N THR A 86 4.01 -6.26 1.88
CA THR A 86 3.83 -7.55 1.20
C THR A 86 3.84 -8.72 2.18
N GLY A 87 4.63 -8.61 3.26
CA GLY A 87 4.76 -9.65 4.27
C GLY A 87 4.32 -9.16 5.65
N PHE A 88 3.69 -10.05 6.42
CA PHE A 88 3.32 -9.83 7.82
C PHE A 88 3.95 -10.94 8.67
N LEU A 89 4.97 -10.59 9.45
CA LEU A 89 5.76 -11.55 10.22
C LEU A 89 5.60 -11.32 11.71
N LEU A 90 5.31 -12.39 12.46
CA LEU A 90 5.40 -12.40 13.92
C LEU A 90 6.79 -12.92 14.32
N SER A 91 7.59 -12.08 14.97
CA SER A 91 8.92 -12.45 15.47
C SER A 91 9.15 -11.88 16.86
N GLY A 92 9.64 -12.70 17.80
CA GLY A 92 9.95 -12.26 19.16
C GLY A 92 8.77 -11.60 19.91
N GLY A 93 7.53 -12.02 19.63
CA GLY A 93 6.33 -11.44 20.23
C GLY A 93 5.89 -10.08 19.67
N ARG A 94 6.55 -9.59 18.61
CA ARG A 94 6.19 -8.37 17.89
C ARG A 94 5.80 -8.69 16.45
N GLN A 95 4.82 -7.95 15.93
CA GLN A 95 4.37 -8.06 14.55
C GLN A 95 5.14 -7.04 13.70
N TYR A 96 5.64 -7.47 12.54
CA TYR A 96 6.46 -6.67 11.64
C TYR A 96 5.87 -6.64 10.23
N LEU A 97 5.86 -5.46 9.63
CA LEU A 97 5.53 -5.22 8.24
C LEU A 97 6.80 -5.33 7.40
N GLN A 98 6.84 -6.34 6.52
CA GLN A 98 7.97 -6.58 5.62
C GLN A 98 7.70 -5.98 4.24
N GLN A 99 8.77 -5.47 3.62
CA GLN A 99 8.73 -4.87 2.27
C GLN A 99 7.66 -3.76 2.17
N ALA A 100 7.71 -2.82 3.12
CA ALA A 100 6.81 -1.69 3.14
C ALA A 100 7.18 -0.64 2.07
N THR A 101 6.17 -0.05 1.43
CA THR A 101 6.28 1.03 0.45
C THR A 101 5.35 2.17 0.83
N ALA A 102 5.85 3.40 0.84
CA ALA A 102 5.04 4.58 1.14
C ALA A 102 4.08 4.91 -0.01
N ILE A 103 2.82 5.18 0.32
CA ILE A 103 1.75 5.46 -0.66
C ILE A 103 0.98 6.73 -0.27
N SER A 104 0.26 7.31 -1.24
CA SER A 104 -0.69 8.39 -0.97
C SER A 104 -2.12 7.85 -0.82
N ALA A 105 -2.88 8.43 0.10
CA ALA A 105 -4.29 8.12 0.29
C ALA A 105 -5.14 8.41 -0.96
N GLU A 106 -4.77 9.42 -1.75
CA GLU A 106 -5.47 9.79 -2.99
C GLU A 106 -5.47 8.65 -4.02
N TRP A 107 -4.47 7.78 -3.98
CA TRP A 107 -4.36 6.68 -4.93
C TRP A 107 -5.30 5.51 -4.62
N ILE A 108 -5.78 5.44 -3.38
CA ILE A 108 -6.55 4.31 -2.85
C ILE A 108 -7.96 4.71 -2.41
N ALA A 109 -8.24 6.00 -2.20
CA ALA A 109 -9.48 6.47 -1.62
C ALA A 109 -10.74 6.10 -2.44
N ASP A 110 -10.60 5.98 -3.76
CA ASP A 110 -11.69 5.62 -4.66
C ASP A 110 -11.87 4.10 -4.84
N LEU A 111 -10.94 3.29 -4.30
CA LEU A 111 -11.03 1.85 -4.46
C LEU A 111 -12.21 1.29 -3.65
N PRO A 112 -12.92 0.27 -4.17
CA PRO A 112 -14.08 -0.32 -3.48
C PRO A 112 -13.78 -0.78 -2.05
N PHE A 113 -12.53 -1.12 -1.77
CA PHE A 113 -12.07 -1.61 -0.47
C PHE A 113 -12.05 -0.54 0.63
N PHE A 114 -11.95 0.73 0.25
CA PHE A 114 -11.92 1.88 1.16
C PHE A 114 -13.27 2.62 1.25
N GLN A 115 -14.34 2.02 0.72
CA GLN A 115 -15.69 2.52 0.92
C GLN A 115 -16.11 2.34 2.39
N GLU A 116 -16.82 3.32 2.95
CA GLU A 116 -17.28 3.33 4.35
C GLU A 116 -18.07 2.08 4.75
N ALA A 117 -18.77 1.45 3.80
CA ALA A 117 -19.50 0.21 4.04
C ALA A 117 -18.58 -0.99 4.35
N ARG A 118 -17.33 -0.95 3.89
CA ARG A 118 -16.34 -2.04 4.03
C ARG A 118 -15.28 -1.77 5.09
N LEU A 119 -15.23 -0.54 5.61
CA LEU A 119 -14.31 -0.20 6.69
C LEU A 119 -14.75 -0.86 8.01
N PRO A 120 -13.79 -1.28 8.86
CA PRO A 120 -14.12 -1.96 10.11
C PRO A 120 -14.88 -1.03 11.06
N LYS A 121 -16.08 -1.46 11.48
CA LYS A 121 -16.91 -0.77 12.48
C LYS A 121 -16.90 -1.50 13.83
N ARG A 122 -17.13 -0.75 14.90
CA ARG A 122 -17.40 -1.28 16.24
C ARG A 122 -18.85 -1.73 16.31
N ARG A 123 -19.23 -2.40 17.41
CA ARG A 123 -20.64 -2.77 17.68
C ARG A 123 -21.55 -1.54 17.73
N ASP A 124 -21.00 -0.40 18.12
CA ASP A 124 -21.70 0.89 18.23
C ASP A 124 -21.85 1.61 16.89
N GLY A 125 -21.44 0.99 15.76
CA GLY A 125 -21.52 1.58 14.42
C GLY A 125 -20.42 2.59 14.09
N THR A 126 -19.65 3.05 15.08
CA THR A 126 -18.47 3.91 14.89
C THR A 126 -17.33 3.17 14.21
N PHE A 127 -16.50 3.86 13.45
CA PHE A 127 -15.33 3.25 12.82
C PHE A 127 -14.31 2.82 13.88
N ARG A 128 -13.65 1.68 13.66
CA ARG A 128 -12.58 1.23 14.54
C ARG A 128 -11.39 2.18 14.52
N GLN A 129 -11.16 2.80 13.37
CA GLN A 129 -10.04 3.70 13.09
C GLN A 129 -10.58 4.99 12.45
N ASN A 130 -10.84 6.02 13.26
CA ASN A 130 -11.34 7.31 12.74
C ASN A 130 -10.29 8.03 11.89
N SER A 131 -9.01 7.87 12.22
CA SER A 131 -7.90 8.46 11.46
C SER A 131 -7.86 8.00 9.99
N VAL A 132 -8.29 6.76 9.72
CA VAL A 132 -8.41 6.21 8.37
C VAL A 132 -9.52 6.95 7.61
N GLN A 133 -10.68 7.15 8.23
CA GLN A 133 -11.80 7.85 7.61
C GLN A 133 -11.43 9.30 7.29
N GLU A 134 -10.91 10.04 8.27
CA GLU A 134 -10.51 11.44 8.13
C GLU A 134 -9.49 11.62 6.99
N ALA A 135 -8.49 10.72 6.92
CA ALA A 135 -7.48 10.76 5.87
C ALA A 135 -8.05 10.44 4.47
N LEU A 136 -9.03 9.52 4.39
CA LEU A 136 -9.69 9.19 3.13
C LEU A 136 -10.63 10.31 2.66
N GLU A 137 -11.36 10.95 3.57
CA GLU A 137 -12.22 12.10 3.26
C GLU A 137 -11.39 13.29 2.78
N HIS A 138 -10.29 13.59 3.46
CA HIS A 138 -9.34 14.62 3.02
C HIS A 138 -8.83 14.31 1.62
N ALA A 139 -8.37 13.09 1.36
CA ALA A 139 -7.86 12.69 0.04
C ALA A 139 -8.91 12.80 -1.09
N LYS A 140 -10.17 12.46 -0.80
CA LYS A 140 -11.27 12.62 -1.76
C LYS A 140 -11.53 14.10 -2.07
N SER A 141 -11.55 14.95 -1.04
CA SER A 141 -11.75 16.40 -1.21
C SER A 141 -10.62 17.05 -2.03
N SER A 142 -9.36 16.65 -1.79
CA SER A 142 -8.20 17.11 -2.57
C SER A 142 -8.30 16.71 -4.04
N THR A 143 -8.75 15.48 -4.30
CA THR A 143 -8.93 14.96 -5.67
C THR A 143 -10.07 15.67 -6.41
N GLN A 144 -11.17 15.98 -5.72
CA GLN A 144 -12.30 16.72 -6.30
C GLN A 144 -11.91 18.16 -6.65
N ALA A 145 -11.24 18.87 -5.75
CA ALA A 145 -10.74 20.22 -6.01
C ALA A 145 -9.77 20.28 -7.21
N ALA A 146 -8.89 19.27 -7.35
CA ALA A 146 -7.96 19.18 -8.47
C ALA A 146 -8.67 18.95 -9.82
N ASN A 147 -9.83 18.28 -9.82
CA ASN A 147 -10.62 18.05 -11.03
C ASN A 147 -11.48 19.25 -11.43
N GLU A 148 -11.93 20.08 -10.48
CA GLU A 148 -12.72 21.29 -10.75
C GLU A 148 -11.88 22.46 -11.31
N THR A 149 -10.55 22.41 -11.13
CA THR A 149 -9.63 23.45 -11.61
C THR A 149 -9.12 23.18 -13.04
N LYS A 150 -9.56 22.09 -13.67
CA LYS A 150 -9.18 21.67 -15.03
C LYS A 150 -10.31 21.89 -16.03
#